data_AF-Q4PMR9-F1
#
_entry.id   AF-Q4PMR9-F1
#
_cell.length_a   1.000
_cell.length_b   1.000
_cell.length_c   1.000
_cell.angle_alpha   90.00
_cell.angle_beta   90.00
_cell.angle_gamma   90.00
#
_symmetry.space_group_name_H-M   'P 1'
#
loop_
_entity.id
_entity.type
_entity.pdbx_description
1 polymer ?
#
loop_
_entity_poly.entity_id
_entity_poly.type
_entity_poly.pdbx_seq_one_letter_code
_entity_poly.pdbx_strand_id
1 'polypeptide(L)' 'MRAPAIVIISLLLLECFYSVEGQRKPVVKYSPNGSCRRFCDTPRDCTKICNKCHPGNPWTPKKCVK' A
#
# COMPACT_ATOMS: atom_id res chain seq x y z
N MET A 1 13.60 -22.85 -43.50
CA MET A 1 12.30 -22.46 -42.90
C MET A 1 12.47 -22.05 -41.43
N ARG A 2 13.27 -21.01 -41.13
CA ARG A 2 13.51 -20.54 -39.74
C ARG A 2 12.70 -19.29 -39.37
N ALA A 3 12.29 -18.52 -40.38
CA ALA A 3 11.43 -17.35 -40.21
C ALA A 3 10.13 -17.61 -39.42
N PRO A 4 9.35 -18.68 -39.69
CA PRO A 4 8.10 -18.89 -38.94
C PRO A 4 8.37 -19.19 -37.47
N ALA A 5 9.42 -19.96 -37.16
CA ALA A 5 9.80 -20.27 -35.79
C ALA A 5 10.21 -19.01 -35.02
N ILE A 6 10.97 -18.10 -35.64
CA ILE A 6 11.39 -16.85 -35.02
C ILE A 6 10.18 -15.96 -34.72
N VAL A 7 9.21 -15.85 -35.64
CA VAL A 7 7.99 -15.06 -35.43
C VAL A 7 7.16 -15.61 -34.27
N ILE A 8 6.98 -16.94 -34.21
CA ILE A 8 6.23 -17.60 -33.14
C ILE A 8 6.91 -17.39 -31.77
N ILE A 9 8.24 -17.56 -31.70
CA ILE A 9 8.99 -17.38 -30.45
C ILE A 9 8.90 -15.93 -29.97
N SER A 10 9.00 -14.94 -30.87
CA SER A 10 8.87 -13.52 -30.52
C SER A 10 7.46 -13.17 -29.98
N LEU A 11 6.41 -13.74 -30.58
CA LEU A 11 5.03 -13.55 -30.10
C LEU A 11 4.82 -14.14 -28.71
N LEU A 12 5.32 -15.36 -28.47
CA LEU A 12 5.24 -16.01 -27.16
C LEU A 12 5.97 -15.20 -26.08
N LEU A 13 7.18 -14.71 -26.39
CA LEU A 13 7.94 -13.88 -25.45
C LEU A 13 7.19 -12.58 -25.12
N LEU A 14 6.58 -11.94 -26.12
CA LEU A 14 5.83 -10.69 -25.92
C LEU A 14 4.61 -10.90 -24.99
N GLU A 15 3.89 -12.00 -25.14
CA GLU A 15 2.74 -12.36 -24.30
C GLU A 15 3.17 -12.69 -22.85
N CYS A 16 4.32 -13.36 -22.68
CA CYS A 16 4.92 -13.59 -21.36
C CYS A 16 5.28 -12.26 -20.68
N PHE A 17 5.92 -11.33 -21.39
CA PHE A 17 6.25 -10.00 -20.85
C PHE A 17 4.99 -9.20 -20.47
N TYR A 18 3.97 -9.22 -21.33
CA TYR A 18 2.70 -8.53 -21.06
C TYR A 18 2.00 -9.09 -19.83
N SER A 19 2.00 -10.42 -19.65
CA SER A 19 1.39 -11.07 -18.49
C SER A 19 2.09 -10.74 -17.18
N VAL A 20 3.42 -10.64 -17.20
CA VAL A 20 4.22 -10.32 -16.00
C VAL A 20 4.11 -8.85 -15.61
N GLU A 21 4.21 -7.93 -16.58
CA GLU A 21 4.09 -6.48 -16.34
C GLU A 21 2.64 -6.04 -16.09
N GLY A 22 1.66 -6.75 -16.65
CA GLY A 22 0.22 -6.48 -16.48
C GLY A 22 -0.28 -6.78 -15.06
N GLN A 23 0.40 -7.65 -14.32
CA GLN A 23 0.22 -7.79 -12.87
C GLN A 23 0.94 -6.66 -12.12
N ARG A 24 0.61 -5.40 -12.45
CA ARG A 24 0.80 -4.31 -11.51
C ARG A 24 -0.06 -4.64 -10.31
N LYS A 25 0.56 -5.22 -9.27
CA LYS A 25 -0.07 -5.35 -7.95
C LYS A 25 -0.72 -4.00 -7.67
N PRO A 26 -2.00 -3.93 -7.31
CA PRO A 26 -2.56 -2.67 -6.83
C PRO A 26 -1.60 -2.21 -5.75
N VAL A 27 -1.06 -1.01 -5.89
CA VAL A 27 -0.28 -0.40 -4.81
C VAL A 27 -1.25 -0.38 -3.63
N VAL A 28 -1.09 -1.34 -2.72
CA VAL A 28 -1.88 -1.44 -1.51
C VAL A 28 -1.44 -0.23 -0.72
N LYS A 29 -2.14 0.89 -0.91
CA LYS A 29 -1.86 2.15 -0.25
C LYS A 29 -2.07 1.86 1.23
N TYR A 30 -0.97 1.75 1.98
CA TYR A 30 -0.96 1.39 3.40
C TYR A 30 -2.08 2.11 4.17
N SER A 31 -3.16 1.40 4.49
CA SER A 31 -4.23 1.91 5.35
C SER A 31 -4.42 0.97 6.51
N PRO A 32 -4.04 1.42 7.71
CA PRO A 32 -4.92 1.17 8.86
C PRO A 32 -5.27 2.45 9.65
N ASN A 33 -4.58 3.56 9.42
CA ASN A 33 -4.80 4.86 10.10
C ASN A 33 -4.43 6.00 9.14
N GLY A 34 -5.31 6.29 8.18
CA GLY A 34 -5.02 7.22 7.07
C GLY A 34 -4.53 8.60 7.50
N SER A 35 -5.16 9.22 8.50
CA SER A 35 -4.85 10.58 8.99
C SER A 35 -4.40 10.64 10.46
N CYS A 36 -4.72 9.64 11.28
CA CYS A 36 -4.51 9.68 12.73
C CYS A 36 -3.25 8.90 13.16
N ARG A 37 -2.07 9.28 12.66
CA ARG A 37 -0.79 8.62 13.00
C ARG A 37 -0.02 9.31 14.13
N ARG A 38 -0.51 10.45 14.61
CA ARG A 38 0.16 11.28 15.60
C ARG A 38 0.07 10.63 16.99
N PHE A 39 1.18 10.60 17.71
CA PHE A 39 1.20 10.28 19.13
C PHE A 39 0.62 11.45 19.94
N CYS A 40 0.03 11.15 21.09
CA CYS A 40 -0.60 12.16 21.93
C CYS A 40 -0.42 11.82 23.41
N ASP A 41 -0.31 12.85 24.23
CA ASP A 41 -0.38 12.71 25.68
C ASP A 41 -1.70 13.28 26.21
N THR A 42 -2.23 14.29 25.53
CA THR A 42 -3.51 14.92 25.81
C THR A 42 -4.40 14.99 24.55
N PRO A 43 -5.73 15.13 24.70
CA PRO A 43 -6.63 15.28 23.55
C PRO A 43 -6.39 16.53 22.71
N ARG A 44 -5.66 17.52 23.25
CA ARG A 44 -5.35 18.79 22.57
C ARG A 44 -4.22 18.66 21.54
N ASP A 45 -3.40 17.62 21.67
CA ASP A 45 -2.30 17.34 20.74
C ASP A 45 -2.80 16.86 19.38
N CYS A 46 -4.07 16.44 19.34
CA CYS A 46 -4.70 15.85 18.18
C CYS A 46 -5.52 16.88 17.37
N THR A 47 -5.65 16.65 16.07
CA THR A 47 -6.30 17.59 15.14
C THR A 47 -7.82 17.39 15.11
N LYS A 48 -8.55 18.34 14.50
CA LYS A 48 -10.03 18.29 14.44
C LYS A 48 -10.61 16.99 13.85
N ILE A 49 -9.84 16.29 13.00
CA ILE A 49 -10.23 15.02 12.36
C ILE A 49 -10.03 13.82 13.29
N CYS A 50 -9.00 13.89 14.15
CA CYS A 50 -8.65 12.84 15.10
C CYS A 50 -8.63 13.50 16.47
N ASN A 51 -9.76 13.65 17.15
CA ASN A 51 -9.85 14.51 18.34
C ASN A 51 -9.69 13.75 19.66
N LYS A 52 -9.53 12.43 19.61
CA LYS A 52 -9.40 11.58 20.77
C LYS A 52 -7.97 11.06 20.89
N CYS A 53 -7.45 11.05 22.11
CA CYS A 53 -6.20 10.37 22.41
C CYS A 53 -6.54 8.99 23.00
N HIS A 54 -6.29 7.91 22.25
CA HIS A 54 -6.53 6.57 22.75
C HIS A 54 -5.43 6.21 23.76
N PRO A 55 -5.79 5.74 24.97
CA PRO A 55 -4.80 5.27 25.93
C PRO A 55 -4.01 4.12 25.32
N GLY A 56 -2.68 4.27 25.31
CA GLY A 56 -1.77 3.21 24.92
C GLY A 56 -1.70 2.13 25.99
N ASN A 57 -1.20 0.95 25.61
CA ASN A 57 -0.85 -0.11 26.53
C ASN A 57 0.67 -0.11 26.75
N PRO A 58 1.23 -0.88 27.70
CA PRO A 58 2.69 -0.96 27.92
C PRO A 58 3.51 -1.30 26.66
N TRP A 59 2.87 -1.88 25.65
CA TRP A 59 3.49 -2.28 24.38
C TRP A 59 3.06 -1.41 23.18
N THR A 60 2.14 -0.47 23.36
CA THR A 60 1.62 0.39 22.28
C THR A 60 1.53 1.85 22.75
N PRO A 61 2.23 2.80 22.10
CA PRO A 61 2.17 4.19 22.53
C PRO A 61 0.79 4.80 22.28
N LYS A 62 0.43 5.80 23.09
CA LYS A 62 -0.81 6.58 22.96
C LYS A 62 -0.87 7.27 21.60
N LYS A 63 -1.97 7.09 20.86
CA LYS A 63 -2.14 7.64 19.50
C LYS A 63 -3.47 8.36 19.38
N CYS A 64 -3.49 9.38 18.54
CA CYS A 64 -4.71 10.06 18.16
C CYS A 64 -5.60 9.10 17.36
N VAL A 65 -6.89 9.09 17.65
CA VAL A 65 -7.92 8.34 16.95
C VAL A 65 -9.09 9.27 16.62
N LYS A 66 -9.93 8.85 15.68
CA LYS A 66 -11.15 9.57 15.28
C LYS A 66 -12.24 9.51 16.35
#